data_AF-A0A959PQI3-F1
#
_entry.id   AF-A0A959PQI3-F1
#
_cell.length_a   1.000
_cell.length_b   1.000
_cell.length_c   1.000
_cell.angle_alpha   90.00
_cell.angle_beta   90.00
_cell.angle_gamma   90.00
#
_symmetry.space_group_name_H-M   'P 1'
#
loop_
_entity.id
_entity.type
_entity.pdbx_description
1 polymer ?
#
loop_
_entity_poly.entity_id
_entity_poly.type
_entity_poly.pdbx_seq_one_letter_code
_entity_poly.pdbx_strand_id
1 'polypeptide(L)'
;WKSGGLNFLDAKRVLRVENEFGLPVRSKVNKMQLTTISGNTFDLQSTYIQTGIDFNYPTFDQIGETKVTTFSFDNSNSNITELFNDKTKTITYDIEALINPDQDTTIKGFINRDSYFKVDVAVEVPLLGSINHIVLSDTLKVDLPDFDDVSRAKLKIITSNDFPADVILYAQFLDVSNAPSLRLFGDDGFKLKAAPLKSDNTTSDPEIVETFIELDAQELEALKQSKRIVVTGSINTTDSDIQKPLWIYDRYSISVKIGAILDVNL
;
A
#
# COMPACT_ATOMS: atom_id res chain seq x y z
N TRP A 1 2.19 -0.94 10.49
CA TRP A 1 3.52 -0.89 9.82
C TRP A 1 4.55 -0.47 10.86
N LYS A 2 5.48 -1.36 11.21
CA LYS A 2 6.56 -1.06 12.17
C LYS A 2 7.82 -0.51 11.46
N SER A 3 8.14 -1.04 10.28
CA SER A 3 9.28 -0.64 9.45
C SER A 3 9.17 -1.25 8.04
N GLY A 4 9.98 -0.77 7.08
CA GLY A 4 10.07 -1.30 5.71
C GLY A 4 9.80 -0.29 4.60
N GLY A 5 10.04 -0.69 3.35
CA GLY A 5 9.79 0.10 2.14
C GLY A 5 8.90 -0.64 1.15
N LEU A 6 7.98 0.11 0.52
CA LEU A 6 7.31 -0.30 -0.71
C LEU A 6 7.92 0.51 -1.84
N ASN A 7 8.31 -0.18 -2.91
CA ASN A 7 8.73 0.45 -4.15
C ASN A 7 7.67 0.19 -5.22
N PHE A 8 6.90 1.21 -5.58
CA PHE A 8 5.90 1.16 -6.64
C PHE A 8 6.56 1.39 -7.99
N LEU A 9 6.06 0.71 -9.03
CA LEU A 9 6.59 0.87 -10.38
C LEU A 9 5.74 1.71 -11.32
N ASP A 10 4.44 1.90 -11.05
CA ASP A 10 3.55 2.50 -12.04
C ASP A 10 2.53 3.45 -11.39
N ALA A 11 3.03 4.40 -10.60
CA ALA A 11 2.17 5.41 -10.04
C ALA A 11 1.71 6.37 -11.15
N LYS A 12 0.42 6.67 -11.15
CA LYS A 12 -0.21 7.56 -12.13
C LYS A 12 -1.08 8.58 -11.43
N ARG A 13 -1.03 9.82 -11.90
CA ARG A 13 -1.96 10.87 -11.50
C ARG A 13 -2.75 11.33 -12.71
N VAL A 14 -4.06 11.26 -12.64
CA VAL A 14 -4.97 11.69 -13.71
C VAL A 14 -5.66 12.97 -13.30
N LEU A 15 -5.68 13.94 -14.19
CA LEU A 15 -6.43 15.18 -14.03
C LEU A 15 -7.47 15.25 -15.13
N ARG A 16 -8.70 15.53 -14.72
CA ARG A 16 -9.83 15.73 -15.62
C ARG A 16 -10.39 17.10 -15.38
N VAL A 17 -10.40 17.92 -16.43
CA VAL A 17 -10.86 19.29 -16.39
C VAL A 17 -12.13 19.42 -17.19
N GLU A 18 -13.19 19.91 -16.56
CA GLU A 18 -14.42 20.33 -17.19
C GLU A 18 -14.41 21.84 -17.35
N ASN A 19 -14.74 22.31 -18.55
CA ASN A 19 -14.77 23.72 -18.89
C ASN A 19 -16.03 24.05 -19.70
N GLU A 20 -16.79 25.02 -19.22
CA GLU A 20 -17.98 25.58 -19.89
C GLU A 20 -17.79 27.03 -20.33
N PHE A 21 -16.62 27.61 -20.05
CA PHE A 21 -16.26 28.93 -20.57
C PHE A 21 -15.85 28.79 -22.02
N GLY A 22 -16.49 29.52 -22.91
CA GLY A 22 -16.23 29.45 -24.34
C GLY A 22 -15.03 30.29 -24.77
N LEU A 23 -13.89 30.09 -24.13
CA LEU A 23 -12.66 30.85 -24.39
C LEU A 23 -11.43 29.97 -24.16
N PRO A 24 -10.35 30.20 -24.91
CA PRO A 24 -9.10 29.46 -24.75
C PRO A 24 -8.48 29.75 -23.38
N VAL A 25 -8.13 28.68 -22.67
CA VAL A 25 -7.46 28.73 -21.37
C VAL A 25 -6.29 27.74 -21.38
N ARG A 26 -5.10 28.21 -20.96
CA ARG A 26 -3.91 27.37 -20.75
C ARG A 26 -3.48 27.41 -19.29
N SER A 27 -3.12 26.27 -18.71
CA SER A 27 -2.50 26.26 -17.38
C SER A 27 -1.08 26.82 -17.43
N LYS A 28 -0.67 27.50 -16.36
CA LYS A 28 0.72 27.87 -16.12
C LYS A 28 1.10 27.40 -14.74
N VAL A 29 2.02 26.45 -14.67
CA VAL A 29 2.46 25.88 -13.40
C VAL A 29 3.70 26.62 -12.93
N ASN A 30 3.52 27.51 -11.95
CA ASN A 30 4.62 28.25 -11.35
C ASN A 30 5.39 27.36 -10.35
N LYS A 31 4.67 26.50 -9.62
CA LYS A 31 5.26 25.59 -8.64
C LYS A 31 4.45 24.30 -8.54
N MET A 32 5.14 23.16 -8.51
CA MET A 32 4.57 21.91 -8.04
C MET A 32 5.68 21.10 -7.36
N GLN A 33 5.69 21.16 -6.03
CA GLN A 33 6.77 20.65 -5.20
C GLN A 33 6.22 19.68 -4.15
N LEU A 34 6.88 18.55 -3.97
CA LEU A 34 6.54 17.53 -3.00
C LEU A 34 7.53 17.61 -1.84
N THR A 35 7.05 17.34 -0.64
CA THR A 35 7.88 17.26 0.57
C THR A 35 7.70 15.91 1.22
N THR A 36 8.79 15.20 1.48
CA THR A 36 8.77 13.87 2.09
C THR A 36 8.55 13.92 3.59
N ILE A 37 8.31 12.76 4.20
CA ILE A 37 8.30 12.63 5.67
C ILE A 37 9.63 13.00 6.33
N SER A 38 10.76 12.92 5.61
CA SER A 38 12.08 13.34 6.09
C SER A 38 12.36 14.83 5.91
N GLY A 39 11.44 15.57 5.27
CA GLY A 39 11.58 17.01 5.01
C GLY A 39 12.31 17.35 3.71
N ASN A 40 12.69 16.37 2.89
CA ASN A 40 13.31 16.61 1.59
C ASN A 40 12.26 17.17 0.62
N THR A 41 12.65 18.11 -0.24
CA THR A 41 11.75 18.69 -1.25
C THR A 41 12.18 18.32 -2.65
N PHE A 42 11.21 17.97 -3.49
CA PHE A 42 11.42 17.62 -4.89
C PHE A 42 10.38 18.29 -5.78
N ASP A 43 10.80 18.76 -6.95
CA ASP A 43 9.87 19.33 -7.92
C ASP A 43 9.31 18.24 -8.84
N LEU A 44 8.01 18.33 -9.15
CA LEU A 44 7.41 17.50 -10.18
C LEU A 44 7.96 17.95 -11.54
N GLN A 45 8.58 17.01 -12.24
CA GLN A 45 9.09 17.20 -13.58
C GLN A 45 8.08 16.63 -14.56
N SER A 46 7.69 17.43 -15.56
CA SER A 46 6.90 16.97 -16.70
C SER A 46 6.93 18.02 -17.80
N THR A 47 6.73 17.61 -19.05
CA THR A 47 6.51 18.56 -20.15
C THR A 47 5.32 19.47 -19.89
N TYR A 48 4.25 18.96 -19.27
CA TYR A 48 3.08 19.75 -18.91
C TYR A 48 3.34 20.86 -17.88
N ILE A 49 4.38 20.71 -17.05
CA ILE A 49 4.80 21.76 -16.11
C ILE A 49 5.48 22.90 -16.87
N GLN A 50 6.22 22.57 -17.93
CA GLN A 50 6.98 23.55 -18.72
C GLN A 50 6.11 24.27 -19.75
N THR A 51 5.27 23.54 -20.48
CA THR A 51 4.47 24.08 -21.58
C THR A 51 3.09 24.55 -21.16
N GLY A 52 2.62 24.10 -20.00
CA GLY A 52 1.20 24.22 -19.65
C GLY A 52 0.33 23.24 -20.43
N ILE A 53 -0.96 23.29 -20.15
CA ILE A 53 -1.98 22.42 -20.73
C ILE A 53 -3.11 23.29 -21.26
N ASP A 54 -3.44 23.11 -22.52
CA ASP A 54 -4.60 23.74 -23.14
C ASP A 54 -5.88 22.98 -22.77
N PHE A 55 -6.86 23.72 -22.27
CA PHE A 55 -8.17 23.17 -21.92
C PHE A 55 -9.12 23.32 -23.10
N ASN A 56 -9.82 22.23 -23.41
CA ASN A 56 -10.90 22.24 -24.39
C ASN A 56 -11.98 23.20 -23.90
N TYR A 57 -12.63 23.90 -24.83
CA TYR A 57 -13.65 24.89 -24.52
C TYR A 57 -14.78 24.85 -25.57
N PRO A 58 -16.03 25.14 -25.18
CA PRO A 58 -17.14 25.19 -26.13
C PRO A 58 -17.04 26.40 -27.07
N THR A 59 -17.45 26.21 -28.33
CA THR A 59 -17.64 27.30 -29.30
C THR A 59 -19.04 27.92 -29.17
N PHE A 60 -19.34 29.00 -29.92
CA PHE A 60 -20.63 29.72 -29.84
C PHE A 60 -21.86 28.85 -30.16
N ASP A 61 -21.70 27.84 -31.01
CA ASP A 61 -22.72 26.84 -31.34
C ASP A 61 -22.88 25.75 -30.26
N GLN A 62 -22.02 25.76 -29.24
CA GLN A 62 -21.94 24.79 -28.14
C GLN A 62 -22.18 25.46 -26.78
N ILE A 63 -22.87 26.61 -26.76
CA ILE A 63 -23.20 27.29 -25.51
C ILE A 63 -24.05 26.35 -24.62
N GLY A 64 -23.59 26.16 -23.38
CA GLY A 64 -24.20 25.24 -22.42
C GLY A 64 -23.67 23.81 -22.49
N GLU A 65 -22.71 23.52 -23.39
CA GLU A 65 -21.98 22.26 -23.38
C GLU A 65 -20.74 22.32 -22.48
N THR A 66 -20.49 21.20 -21.79
CA THR A 66 -19.24 20.97 -21.06
C THR A 66 -18.19 20.34 -21.97
N LYS A 67 -17.02 20.96 -22.09
CA LYS A 67 -15.85 20.32 -22.72
C LYS A 67 -14.92 19.74 -21.66
N VAL A 68 -14.35 18.59 -21.98
CA VAL A 68 -13.48 17.83 -21.08
C VAL A 68 -12.08 17.74 -21.64
N THR A 69 -11.08 18.02 -20.83
CA THR A 69 -9.66 17.72 -21.09
C THR A 69 -9.18 16.73 -20.05
N THR A 70 -8.53 15.64 -20.48
CA THR A 70 -7.88 14.68 -19.56
C THR A 70 -6.40 14.61 -19.87
N PHE A 71 -5.57 14.65 -18.85
CA PHE A 71 -4.13 14.44 -18.95
C PHE A 71 -3.64 13.67 -17.72
N SER A 72 -2.52 12.97 -17.87
CA SER A 72 -1.93 12.20 -16.78
C SER A 72 -0.44 12.48 -16.63
N PHE A 73 0.01 12.42 -15.38
CA PHE A 73 1.41 12.27 -15.02
C PHE A 73 1.66 10.79 -14.75
N ASP A 74 2.57 10.20 -15.50
CA ASP A 74 3.04 8.82 -15.35
C ASP A 74 4.55 8.77 -15.63
N ASN A 75 5.12 7.56 -15.65
CA ASN A 75 6.57 7.38 -15.81
C ASN A 75 7.11 7.70 -17.19
N SER A 76 6.24 7.82 -18.19
CA SER A 76 6.65 8.17 -19.54
C SER A 76 6.86 9.68 -19.71
N ASN A 77 6.22 10.49 -18.85
CA ASN A 77 6.17 11.94 -19.02
C ASN A 77 6.45 12.73 -17.74
N SER A 78 6.79 12.06 -16.64
CA SER A 78 7.09 12.69 -15.36
C SER A 78 7.93 11.81 -14.42
N ASN A 79 8.46 12.41 -13.35
CA ASN A 79 9.13 11.71 -12.25
C ASN A 79 8.16 11.27 -11.13
N ILE A 80 6.87 11.12 -11.42
CA ILE A 80 5.84 10.91 -10.38
C ILE A 80 6.05 9.64 -9.54
N THR A 81 6.49 8.53 -10.15
CA THR A 81 6.73 7.27 -9.40
C THR A 81 7.88 7.39 -8.41
N GLU A 82 8.99 8.03 -8.80
CA GLU A 82 10.12 8.30 -7.89
C GLU A 82 9.66 9.07 -6.65
N LEU A 83 8.84 10.10 -6.87
CA LEU A 83 8.29 10.95 -5.82
C LEU A 83 7.32 10.20 -4.87
N PHE A 84 6.56 9.22 -5.37
CA PHE A 84 5.72 8.36 -4.53
C PHE A 84 6.57 7.42 -3.65
N ASN A 85 7.66 6.89 -4.21
CA ASN A 85 8.58 5.99 -3.50
C ASN A 85 9.34 6.70 -2.37
N ASP A 86 9.53 8.02 -2.48
CA ASP A 86 10.16 8.86 -1.46
C ASP A 86 9.26 9.19 -0.24
N LYS A 87 8.11 8.52 -0.10
CA LYS A 87 7.17 8.70 1.02
C LYS A 87 6.76 10.17 1.17
N THR A 88 6.22 10.72 0.08
CA THR A 88 5.71 12.09 0.04
C THR A 88 4.65 12.32 1.13
N LYS A 89 4.81 13.41 1.88
CA LYS A 89 3.92 13.86 2.94
C LYS A 89 2.98 14.98 2.47
N THR A 90 3.50 15.96 1.72
CA THR A 90 2.73 17.13 1.27
C THR A 90 3.07 17.52 -0.15
N ILE A 91 2.11 18.15 -0.84
CA ILE A 91 2.29 18.76 -2.17
C ILE A 91 1.98 20.25 -2.06
N THR A 92 2.96 21.09 -2.39
CA THR A 92 2.83 22.55 -2.52
C THR A 92 2.70 22.89 -4.00
N TYR A 93 1.63 23.61 -4.38
CA TYR A 93 1.36 23.96 -5.77
C TYR A 93 1.03 25.45 -5.93
N ASP A 94 1.39 25.99 -7.07
CA ASP A 94 0.99 27.30 -7.59
C ASP A 94 0.71 27.15 -9.09
N ILE A 95 -0.57 27.27 -9.45
CA ILE A 95 -1.07 27.03 -10.80
C ILE A 95 -2.00 28.17 -11.16
N GLU A 96 -1.70 28.83 -12.27
CA GLU A 96 -2.50 29.88 -12.88
C GLU A 96 -3.27 29.31 -14.09
N ALA A 97 -4.43 29.89 -14.37
CA ALA A 97 -5.18 29.66 -15.60
C ALA A 97 -5.10 30.93 -16.47
N LEU A 98 -4.35 30.86 -17.57
CA LEU A 98 -4.17 31.97 -18.49
C LEU A 98 -5.30 31.99 -19.51
N ILE A 99 -6.12 33.02 -19.46
CA ILE A 99 -7.17 33.28 -20.44
C ILE A 99 -6.54 33.91 -21.69
N ASN A 100 -6.93 33.41 -22.86
CA ASN A 100 -6.39 33.83 -24.15
C ASN A 100 -4.85 33.88 -24.16
N PRO A 101 -4.19 32.73 -23.90
CA PRO A 101 -2.74 32.67 -23.68
C PRO A 101 -1.93 33.16 -24.88
N ASP A 102 -2.44 32.96 -26.09
CA ASP A 102 -1.79 33.34 -27.34
C ASP A 102 -2.18 34.76 -27.81
N GLN A 103 -3.02 35.45 -27.03
CA GLN A 103 -3.52 36.81 -27.30
C GLN A 103 -4.17 36.96 -28.68
N ASP A 104 -4.79 35.89 -29.18
CA ASP A 104 -5.47 35.92 -30.47
C ASP A 104 -6.77 36.74 -30.33
N THR A 105 -6.79 37.90 -30.99
CA THR A 105 -7.94 38.82 -30.96
C THR A 105 -9.05 38.43 -31.94
N THR A 106 -8.81 37.43 -32.79
CA THR A 106 -9.82 36.90 -33.72
C THR A 106 -10.78 35.94 -33.01
N ILE A 107 -10.34 35.33 -31.90
CA ILE A 107 -11.16 34.44 -31.08
C ILE A 107 -12.08 35.31 -30.20
N LYS A 108 -13.38 35.27 -30.51
CA LYS A 108 -14.42 35.81 -29.64
C LYS A 108 -14.88 34.69 -28.71
N GLY A 109 -14.89 34.94 -27.41
CA GLY A 109 -15.35 33.98 -26.42
C GLY A 109 -16.59 34.45 -25.65
N PHE A 110 -17.15 33.56 -24.84
CA PHE A 110 -18.28 33.86 -23.97
C PHE A 110 -18.08 33.32 -22.55
N ILE A 111 -18.71 34.01 -21.59
CA ILE A 111 -18.82 33.60 -20.19
C ILE A 111 -20.28 33.77 -19.79
N ASN A 112 -20.93 32.71 -19.36
CA ASN A 112 -22.30 32.76 -18.83
C ASN A 112 -22.30 32.68 -17.31
N ARG A 113 -23.41 33.10 -16.69
CA ARG A 113 -23.58 33.06 -15.22
C ARG A 113 -23.37 31.66 -14.64
N ASP A 114 -23.80 30.63 -15.38
CA ASP A 114 -23.80 29.25 -14.91
C ASP A 114 -22.57 28.47 -15.38
N SER A 115 -21.72 29.06 -16.24
CA SER A 115 -20.48 28.43 -16.71
C SER A 115 -19.53 28.19 -15.54
N TYR A 116 -18.91 27.02 -15.52
CA TYR A 116 -17.91 26.66 -14.52
C TYR A 116 -16.64 26.08 -15.13
N PHE A 117 -15.60 26.06 -14.28
CA PHE A 117 -14.36 25.35 -14.53
C PHE A 117 -14.10 24.44 -13.33
N LYS A 118 -14.05 23.14 -13.56
CA LYS A 118 -13.90 22.12 -12.52
C LYS A 118 -12.72 21.23 -12.82
N VAL A 119 -11.88 21.02 -11.81
CA VAL A 119 -10.70 20.15 -11.91
C VAL A 119 -10.87 18.98 -10.95
N ASP A 120 -11.06 17.80 -11.51
CA ASP A 120 -11.05 16.54 -10.79
C ASP A 120 -9.64 15.94 -10.82
N VAL A 121 -9.11 15.55 -9.67
CA VAL A 121 -7.78 14.93 -9.55
C VAL A 121 -7.94 13.53 -8.98
N ALA A 122 -7.41 12.55 -9.69
CA ALA A 122 -7.33 11.16 -9.25
C ALA A 122 -5.86 10.72 -9.18
N VAL A 123 -5.54 9.92 -8.17
CA VAL A 123 -4.23 9.27 -8.02
C VAL A 123 -4.49 7.78 -8.03
N GLU A 124 -3.76 7.08 -8.89
CA GLU A 124 -3.75 5.63 -9.00
C GLU A 124 -2.34 5.15 -8.63
N VAL A 125 -2.24 4.43 -7.52
CA VAL A 125 -1.01 3.76 -7.11
C VAL A 125 -1.30 2.26 -7.11
N PRO A 126 -1.05 1.55 -8.22
CA PRO A 126 -1.16 0.11 -8.22
C PRO A 126 -0.17 -0.46 -7.21
N LEU A 127 -0.60 -1.49 -6.46
CA LEU A 127 0.30 -2.27 -5.60
C LEU A 127 1.15 -3.23 -6.46
N LEU A 128 1.78 -2.70 -7.50
CA LEU A 128 2.77 -3.37 -8.33
C LEU A 128 4.13 -2.84 -7.93
N GLY A 129 4.92 -3.69 -7.29
CA GLY A 129 6.14 -3.24 -6.68
C GLY A 129 6.97 -4.33 -6.04
N SER A 130 8.07 -3.93 -5.41
CA SER A 130 8.87 -4.81 -4.56
C SER A 130 8.70 -4.42 -3.09
N ILE A 131 8.70 -5.42 -2.22
CA ILE A 131 8.63 -5.26 -0.77
C ILE A 131 10.02 -5.48 -0.21
N ASN A 132 10.55 -4.48 0.49
CA ASN A 132 11.77 -4.61 1.25
C ASN A 132 11.48 -4.46 2.75
N HIS A 133 11.59 -5.58 3.46
CA HIS A 133 11.58 -5.69 4.91
C HIS A 133 10.37 -5.03 5.58
N ILE A 134 9.17 -5.31 5.07
CA ILE A 134 7.95 -4.83 5.71
C ILE A 134 7.65 -5.67 6.94
N VAL A 135 7.54 -5.02 8.09
CA VAL A 135 7.14 -5.66 9.34
C VAL A 135 5.72 -5.25 9.71
N LEU A 136 4.84 -6.26 9.73
CA LEU A 136 3.45 -6.18 10.17
C LEU A 136 3.30 -6.93 11.49
N SER A 137 2.42 -6.46 12.36
CA SER A 137 2.21 -7.08 13.67
C SER A 137 0.79 -6.87 14.12
N ASP A 138 0.19 -7.91 14.68
CA ASP A 138 -1.13 -7.91 15.27
C ASP A 138 -1.11 -8.61 16.64
N THR A 139 -2.05 -8.25 17.51
CA THR A 139 -2.15 -8.79 18.87
C THR A 139 -3.53 -9.40 19.10
N LEU A 140 -3.55 -10.69 19.39
CA LEU A 140 -4.77 -11.46 19.62
C LEU A 140 -4.91 -11.77 21.12
N LYS A 141 -6.15 -11.84 21.61
CA LYS A 141 -6.43 -12.34 22.97
C LYS A 141 -6.28 -13.85 22.99
N VAL A 142 -5.64 -14.36 24.04
CA VAL A 142 -5.55 -15.78 24.36
C VAL A 142 -6.49 -16.04 25.53
N ASP A 143 -7.39 -17.00 25.36
CA ASP A 143 -8.33 -17.44 26.39
C ASP A 143 -8.17 -18.95 26.54
N LEU A 144 -7.36 -19.36 27.51
CA LEU A 144 -7.14 -20.76 27.85
C LEU A 144 -7.95 -21.04 29.11
N PRO A 145 -8.75 -22.12 29.13
CA PRO A 145 -9.40 -22.53 30.36
C PRO A 145 -8.36 -23.06 31.36
N ASP A 146 -8.71 -23.06 32.64
CA ASP A 146 -7.81 -23.59 33.67
C ASP A 146 -7.67 -25.11 33.49
N PHE A 147 -6.43 -25.57 33.44
CA PHE A 147 -6.09 -26.97 33.27
C PHE A 147 -5.11 -27.41 34.38
N ASP A 148 -5.65 -27.88 35.50
CA ASP A 148 -4.84 -28.31 36.65
C ASP A 148 -4.13 -29.66 36.41
N ASP A 149 -4.72 -30.55 35.62
CA ASP A 149 -4.25 -31.94 35.43
C ASP A 149 -3.54 -32.21 34.08
N VAL A 150 -3.05 -31.18 33.38
CA VAL A 150 -2.35 -31.36 32.10
C VAL A 150 -0.88 -31.70 32.34
N SER A 151 -0.47 -32.87 31.86
CA SER A 151 0.91 -33.37 31.98
C SER A 151 1.78 -33.06 30.78
N ARG A 152 1.19 -32.92 29.58
CA ARG A 152 1.88 -32.51 28.36
C ARG A 152 0.96 -31.67 27.48
N ALA A 153 1.55 -30.73 26.75
CA ALA A 153 0.84 -29.91 25.80
C ALA A 153 1.63 -29.78 24.51
N LYS A 154 0.91 -29.75 23.40
CA LYS A 154 1.46 -29.58 22.06
C LYS A 154 0.66 -28.55 21.31
N LEU A 155 1.33 -27.57 20.72
CA LEU A 155 0.69 -26.61 19.83
C LEU A 155 0.64 -27.19 18.41
N LYS A 156 -0.57 -27.22 17.82
CA LYS A 156 -0.78 -27.43 16.39
C LYS A 156 -0.93 -26.08 15.72
N ILE A 157 -0.06 -25.82 14.76
CA ILE A 157 -0.01 -24.56 14.01
C ILE A 157 -0.25 -24.91 12.54
N ILE A 158 -1.25 -24.28 11.93
CA ILE A 158 -1.55 -24.42 10.51
C ILE A 158 -1.34 -23.07 9.87
N THR A 159 -0.48 -23.02 8.85
CA THR A 159 -0.13 -21.78 8.16
C THR A 159 -0.29 -21.90 6.66
N SER A 160 -0.61 -20.79 6.01
CA SER A 160 -0.54 -20.65 4.56
C SER A 160 -0.18 -19.21 4.19
N ASN A 161 0.48 -19.03 3.05
CA ASN A 161 0.90 -17.74 2.54
C ASN A 161 0.51 -17.60 1.07
N ASP A 162 -0.49 -16.76 0.79
CA ASP A 162 -0.95 -16.49 -0.58
C ASP A 162 -0.15 -15.39 -1.27
N PHE A 163 0.76 -14.72 -0.54
CA PHE A 163 1.57 -13.64 -1.09
C PHE A 163 2.68 -14.18 -2.00
N PRO A 164 3.06 -13.42 -3.04
CA PRO A 164 4.20 -13.74 -3.91
C PRO A 164 5.54 -13.36 -3.24
N ALA A 165 5.63 -13.52 -1.92
CA ALA A 165 6.75 -13.06 -1.11
C ALA A 165 7.00 -14.05 0.04
N ASP A 166 8.27 -14.27 0.38
CA ASP A 166 8.62 -15.05 1.57
C ASP A 166 8.23 -14.24 2.81
N VAL A 167 7.68 -14.93 3.80
CA VAL A 167 7.28 -14.33 5.08
C VAL A 167 7.97 -15.07 6.21
N ILE A 168 8.58 -14.33 7.13
CA ILE A 168 9.06 -14.88 8.40
C ILE A 168 8.07 -14.48 9.49
N LEU A 169 7.48 -15.48 10.14
CA LEU A 169 6.54 -15.30 11.24
C LEU A 169 7.22 -15.45 12.59
N TYR A 170 6.90 -14.54 13.50
CA TYR A 170 7.25 -14.59 14.90
C TYR A 170 5.97 -14.57 15.72
N ALA A 171 5.95 -15.32 16.82
CA ALA A 171 4.84 -15.33 17.76
C ALA A 171 5.36 -15.21 19.20
N GLN A 172 4.89 -14.19 19.90
CA GLN A 172 5.26 -13.89 21.28
C GLN A 172 4.01 -13.83 22.14
N PHE A 173 3.86 -14.78 23.06
CA PHE A 173 2.84 -14.70 24.09
C PHE A 173 3.22 -13.68 25.16
N LEU A 174 2.21 -13.03 25.69
CA LEU A 174 2.31 -12.04 26.76
C LEU A 174 1.41 -12.42 27.93
N ASP A 175 1.88 -12.18 29.15
CA ASP A 175 1.12 -12.35 30.39
C ASP A 175 0.08 -11.22 30.62
N VAL A 176 -0.57 -11.24 31.78
CA VAL A 176 -1.56 -10.23 32.19
C VAL A 176 -0.98 -8.81 32.31
N SER A 177 0.33 -8.70 32.59
CA SER A 177 1.06 -7.43 32.67
C SER A 177 1.59 -6.96 31.31
N ASN A 178 1.31 -7.71 30.23
CA ASN A 178 1.90 -7.58 28.89
C ASN A 178 3.42 -7.84 28.84
N ALA A 179 3.98 -8.55 29.82
CA ALA A 179 5.36 -9.01 29.75
C ALA A 179 5.48 -10.27 28.88
N PRO A 180 6.56 -10.43 28.10
CA PRO A 180 6.83 -11.64 27.32
C PRO A 180 6.88 -12.89 28.21
N SER A 181 6.04 -13.89 27.91
CA SER A 181 5.96 -15.15 28.66
C SER A 181 6.54 -16.35 27.89
N LEU A 182 6.15 -16.51 26.62
CA LEU A 182 6.56 -17.64 25.77
C LEU A 182 6.77 -17.16 24.33
N ARG A 183 7.86 -17.59 23.70
CA ARG A 183 8.16 -17.28 22.29
C ARG A 183 8.12 -18.56 21.46
N LEU A 184 7.38 -18.52 20.35
CA LEU A 184 7.41 -19.60 19.36
C LEU A 184 8.43 -19.30 18.26
N PHE A 185 8.91 -20.36 17.62
CA PHE A 185 9.78 -20.35 16.43
C PHE A 185 11.20 -19.79 16.63
N GLY A 186 11.61 -19.53 17.88
CA GLY A 186 12.96 -19.07 18.20
C GLY A 186 13.35 -17.74 17.53
N ASP A 187 14.65 -17.53 17.38
CA ASP A 187 15.22 -16.29 16.83
C ASP A 187 15.10 -16.18 15.31
N ASP A 188 15.10 -17.31 14.61
CA ASP A 188 15.00 -17.35 13.15
C ASP A 188 13.55 -17.19 12.64
N GLY A 189 12.56 -17.43 13.50
CA GLY A 189 11.15 -17.38 13.14
C GLY A 189 10.71 -18.56 12.26
N PHE A 190 9.43 -18.57 11.90
CA PHE A 190 8.85 -19.60 11.03
C PHE A 190 8.78 -19.09 9.60
N LYS A 191 9.52 -19.73 8.70
CA LYS A 191 9.57 -19.35 7.29
C LYS A 191 8.37 -19.92 6.53
N LEU A 192 7.53 -19.02 6.02
CA LEU A 192 6.53 -19.30 5.00
C LEU A 192 7.10 -18.94 3.63
N LYS A 193 7.09 -19.90 2.71
CA LYS A 193 7.52 -19.66 1.34
C LYS A 193 6.49 -18.81 0.59
N ALA A 194 6.94 -18.03 -0.37
CA ALA A 194 6.08 -17.37 -1.34
C ALA A 194 5.17 -18.39 -2.06
N ALA A 195 3.93 -17.99 -2.34
CA ALA A 195 3.06 -18.75 -3.21
C ALA A 195 3.63 -18.78 -4.65
N PRO A 196 3.55 -19.92 -5.36
CA PRO A 196 3.98 -19.99 -6.76
C PRO A 196 3.22 -19.01 -7.65
N LEU A 197 3.91 -18.46 -8.66
CA LEU A 197 3.30 -17.56 -9.64
C LEU A 197 2.70 -18.36 -10.81
N LYS A 198 1.52 -17.92 -11.26
CA LYS A 198 0.89 -18.31 -12.53
C LYS A 198 1.48 -17.50 -13.69
N SER A 199 1.10 -17.86 -14.92
CA SER A 199 1.54 -17.18 -16.14
C SER A 199 1.12 -15.71 -16.24
N ASP A 200 0.09 -15.30 -15.50
CA ASP A 200 -0.41 -13.92 -15.44
C ASP A 200 0.23 -13.10 -14.29
N ASN A 201 1.27 -13.62 -13.63
CA ASN A 201 1.92 -13.05 -12.45
C ASN A 201 1.01 -12.92 -11.21
N THR A 202 -0.11 -13.64 -11.16
CA THR A 202 -0.88 -13.84 -9.93
C THR A 202 -0.41 -15.10 -9.19
N THR A 203 -0.74 -15.24 -7.91
CA THR A 203 -0.39 -16.45 -7.15
C THR A 203 -1.35 -17.61 -7.41
N SER A 204 -0.84 -18.83 -7.36
CA SER A 204 -1.63 -20.06 -7.22
C SER A 204 -1.99 -20.32 -5.77
N ASP A 205 -2.72 -21.41 -5.52
CA ASP A 205 -3.02 -21.83 -4.15
C ASP A 205 -1.73 -22.03 -3.34
N PRO A 206 -1.72 -21.59 -2.07
CA PRO A 206 -0.55 -21.69 -1.22
C PRO A 206 -0.31 -23.13 -0.77
N GLU A 207 0.91 -23.43 -0.33
CA GLU A 207 1.15 -24.61 0.47
C GLU A 207 0.57 -24.42 1.87
N ILE A 208 -0.20 -25.39 2.36
CA ILE A 208 -0.67 -25.44 3.75
C ILE A 208 0.35 -26.25 4.56
N VAL A 209 0.97 -25.62 5.54
CA VAL A 209 1.97 -26.25 6.40
C VAL A 209 1.40 -26.45 7.79
N GLU A 210 1.37 -27.70 8.23
CA GLU A 210 1.06 -28.07 9.61
C GLU A 210 2.36 -28.27 10.40
N THR A 211 2.49 -27.57 11.52
CA THR A 211 3.63 -27.66 12.43
C THR A 211 3.15 -27.95 13.83
N PHE A 212 3.98 -28.70 14.54
CA PHE A 212 3.70 -29.27 15.82
C PHE A 212 4.83 -28.92 16.77
N ILE A 213 4.54 -28.14 17.81
CA ILE A 213 5.52 -27.72 18.82
C ILE A 213 5.14 -28.38 20.14
N GLU A 214 5.97 -29.32 20.60
CA GLU A 214 5.87 -29.87 21.95
C GLU A 214 6.30 -28.78 22.94
N LEU A 215 5.54 -28.60 24.02
CA LEU A 215 5.89 -27.67 25.09
C LEU A 215 6.52 -28.45 26.25
N ASP A 216 7.65 -27.96 26.75
CA ASP A 216 8.18 -28.44 28.02
C ASP A 216 7.34 -27.92 29.21
N ALA A 217 7.68 -28.38 30.42
CA ALA A 217 6.94 -28.00 31.62
C ALA A 217 6.98 -26.49 31.90
N GLN A 218 8.08 -25.81 31.61
CA GLN A 218 8.22 -24.37 31.82
C GLN A 218 7.42 -23.59 30.77
N GLU A 219 7.46 -24.02 29.51
CA GLU A 219 6.71 -23.42 28.41
C GLU A 219 5.21 -23.61 28.59
N LEU A 220 4.77 -24.76 29.10
CA LEU A 220 3.37 -25.02 29.44
C LEU A 220 2.88 -24.07 30.54
N GLU A 221 3.65 -23.89 31.62
CA GLU A 221 3.29 -22.94 32.68
C GLU A 221 3.28 -21.49 32.18
N ALA A 222 4.21 -21.12 31.30
CA ALA A 222 4.21 -19.81 30.65
C ALA A 222 2.99 -19.62 29.73
N LEU A 223 2.59 -20.66 29.00
CA LEU A 223 1.40 -20.63 28.15
C LEU A 223 0.13 -20.41 29.00
N LYS A 224 -0.03 -21.12 30.14
CA LYS A 224 -1.17 -20.96 31.06
C LYS A 224 -1.32 -19.53 31.58
N GLN A 225 -0.21 -18.84 31.82
CA GLN A 225 -0.19 -17.45 32.30
C GLN A 225 -0.45 -16.41 31.19
N SER A 226 -0.42 -16.84 29.93
CA SER A 226 -0.53 -15.94 28.78
C SER A 226 -1.96 -15.49 28.54
N LYS A 227 -2.14 -14.19 28.31
CA LYS A 227 -3.45 -13.56 28.02
C LYS A 227 -3.53 -12.98 26.61
N ARG A 228 -2.40 -12.84 25.94
CA ARG A 228 -2.30 -12.31 24.58
C ARG A 228 -1.19 -13.02 23.80
N ILE A 229 -1.30 -12.97 22.48
CA ILE A 229 -0.24 -13.36 21.55
C ILE A 229 -0.03 -12.24 20.54
N VAL A 230 1.21 -11.81 20.40
CA VAL A 230 1.65 -10.88 19.35
C VAL A 230 2.21 -11.71 18.21
N VAL A 231 1.56 -11.65 17.05
CA VAL A 231 2.05 -12.26 15.82
C VAL A 231 2.72 -11.15 15.00
N THR A 232 3.94 -11.39 14.53
CA THR A 232 4.69 -10.45 13.70
C THR A 232 5.12 -11.15 12.42
N GLY A 233 4.73 -10.60 11.27
CA GLY A 233 5.18 -11.04 9.96
C GLY A 233 6.21 -10.08 9.38
N SER A 234 7.37 -10.59 8.99
CA SER A 234 8.38 -9.87 8.22
C SER A 234 8.32 -10.37 6.78
N ILE A 235 8.05 -9.46 5.84
CA ILE A 235 7.80 -9.78 4.43
C ILE A 235 8.93 -9.24 3.56
N ASN A 236 9.45 -10.10 2.68
CA ASN A 236 10.38 -9.73 1.61
C ASN A 236 9.91 -10.37 0.30
N THR A 237 9.78 -9.60 -0.78
CA THR A 237 9.50 -10.20 -2.10
C THR A 237 10.65 -11.11 -2.51
N THR A 238 10.33 -12.22 -3.20
CA THR A 238 11.34 -13.07 -3.83
C THR A 238 12.19 -12.23 -4.77
N ASP A 239 13.50 -12.46 -4.78
CA ASP A 239 14.47 -11.69 -5.57
C ASP A 239 14.42 -10.17 -5.28
N SER A 240 14.14 -9.78 -4.02
CA SER A 240 14.12 -8.36 -3.59
C SER A 240 15.41 -7.62 -3.91
N ASP A 241 16.55 -8.33 -3.95
CA ASP A 241 17.87 -7.75 -4.27
C ASP A 241 17.94 -7.18 -5.70
N ILE A 242 17.14 -7.72 -6.63
CA ILE A 242 17.00 -7.19 -7.99
C ILE A 242 15.69 -6.41 -8.20
N GLN A 243 14.97 -6.11 -7.10
CA GLN A 243 13.73 -5.32 -7.07
C GLN A 243 12.66 -5.80 -8.06
N LYS A 244 12.56 -7.12 -8.29
CA LYS A 244 11.57 -7.67 -9.22
C LYS A 244 10.16 -7.30 -8.73
N PRO A 245 9.34 -6.61 -9.54
CA PRO A 245 8.02 -6.18 -9.14
C PRO A 245 7.02 -7.34 -9.16
N LEU A 246 6.14 -7.38 -8.17
CA LEU A 246 5.05 -8.32 -8.07
C LEU A 246 3.78 -7.57 -7.73
N TRP A 247 2.66 -8.02 -8.29
CA TRP A 247 1.35 -7.51 -7.92
C TRP A 247 0.97 -8.03 -6.55
N ILE A 248 0.54 -7.14 -5.67
CA ILE A 248 0.00 -7.45 -4.35
C ILE A 248 -1.50 -7.15 -4.40
N TYR A 249 -2.32 -8.19 -4.48
CA TYR A 249 -3.77 -8.03 -4.53
C TYR A 249 -4.37 -8.06 -3.12
N ASP A 250 -5.52 -7.41 -2.95
CA ASP A 250 -6.33 -7.39 -1.73
C ASP A 250 -6.77 -8.78 -1.24
N ARG A 251 -6.92 -9.72 -2.17
CA ARG A 251 -7.26 -11.13 -1.91
C ARG A 251 -6.12 -11.95 -1.30
N TYR A 252 -4.88 -11.45 -1.29
CA TYR A 252 -3.77 -12.21 -0.73
C TYR A 252 -3.77 -12.15 0.80
N SER A 253 -3.61 -13.31 1.42
CA SER A 253 -3.68 -13.47 2.87
C SER A 253 -2.51 -14.30 3.41
N ILE A 254 -2.14 -14.03 4.66
CA ILE A 254 -1.34 -14.94 5.47
C ILE A 254 -2.28 -15.51 6.51
N SER A 255 -2.49 -16.82 6.47
CA SER A 255 -3.33 -17.52 7.42
C SER A 255 -2.47 -18.16 8.49
N VAL A 256 -2.80 -17.91 9.75
CA VAL A 256 -2.18 -18.57 10.91
C VAL A 256 -3.28 -19.04 11.83
N LYS A 257 -3.36 -20.35 12.03
CA LYS A 257 -4.28 -20.98 12.99
C LYS A 257 -3.45 -21.71 14.03
N ILE A 258 -3.69 -21.41 15.29
CA ILE A 258 -2.99 -22.03 16.42
C ILE A 258 -4.05 -22.72 17.29
N GLY A 259 -3.82 -24.00 17.59
CA GLY A 259 -4.59 -24.77 18.55
C GLY A 259 -3.66 -25.52 19.50
N ALA A 260 -4.18 -25.98 20.63
CA ALA A 260 -3.45 -26.80 21.58
C ALA A 260 -4.06 -28.21 21.66
N ILE A 261 -3.21 -29.21 21.79
CA ILE A 261 -3.53 -30.60 22.11
C ILE A 261 -2.96 -30.86 23.50
N LEU A 262 -3.80 -31.27 24.43
CA LEU A 262 -3.45 -31.41 25.84
C LEU A 262 -3.63 -32.87 26.26
N ASP A 263 -2.60 -33.45 26.87
CA ASP A 263 -2.69 -34.72 27.56
C ASP A 263 -3.05 -34.46 29.03
N VAL A 264 -4.22 -34.95 29.45
CA VAL A 264 -4.72 -34.82 30.82
C VAL A 264 -4.48 -36.15 31.54
N ASN A 265 -3.92 -36.09 32.75
CA ASN A 265 -3.85 -37.25 33.63
C ASN A 265 -5.24 -37.44 34.26
N LEU A 266 -5.92 -38.53 33.90
CA LEU A 266 -7.19 -38.95 34.53
C LEU A 266 -6.94 -39.79 35.79
#